data_AF-A0A0L7L9G5-F1
#
_entry.id   AF-A0A0L7L9G5-F1
#
_cell.length_a   1.000
_cell.length_b   1.000
_cell.length_c   1.000
_cell.angle_alpha   90.00
_cell.angle_beta   90.00
_cell.angle_gamma   90.00
#
_symmetry.space_group_name_H-M   'P 1'
#
loop_
_entity.id
_entity.type
_entity.pdbx_description
1 polymer ?
#
loop_
_entity_poly.entity_id
_entity_poly.type
_entity_poly.pdbx_seq_one_letter_code
_entity_poly.pdbx_strand_id
1 'polypeptide(L)'
;MKISCQKWEVETVTRIGKKFNKTRPVVVTISTKSRKIELFRKKKTLENSGIYIKEDYPPNVLQKRKELQDVLKQELNSGKRVALHYDKIVTLRTLATMDLTANTENKNKRFMSKSPEHVEVTNTSKEKRTKQALRRKN
;
A
#
# COMPACT_ATOMS: atom_id res chain seq x y z
N MET A 1 19.58 11.68 -15.14
CA MET A 1 19.05 10.87 -14.03
C MET A 1 17.62 11.35 -13.75
N LYS A 2 16.56 10.54 -13.97
CA LYS A 2 15.13 10.99 -13.95
C LYS A 2 14.43 10.76 -12.60
N ILE A 3 15.19 10.79 -11.51
CA ILE A 3 14.71 10.65 -10.14
C ILE A 3 15.09 11.95 -9.41
N SER A 4 14.14 12.88 -9.28
CA SER A 4 14.31 14.10 -8.49
C SER A 4 13.89 13.79 -7.06
N CYS A 5 14.77 13.95 -6.07
CA CYS A 5 14.48 13.81 -4.65
C CYS A 5 14.80 15.11 -3.94
N GLN A 6 13.85 15.60 -3.15
CA GLN A 6 14.02 16.86 -2.43
C GLN A 6 14.69 16.62 -1.08
N LYS A 7 15.44 17.61 -0.59
CA LYS A 7 16.26 17.45 0.63
C LYS A 7 15.41 17.09 1.86
N TRP A 8 14.22 17.66 1.98
CA TRP A 8 13.30 17.40 3.11
C TRP A 8 12.64 16.01 3.08
N GLU A 9 12.72 15.30 1.95
CA GLU A 9 12.21 13.92 1.85
C GLU A 9 13.17 12.89 2.44
N VAL A 10 14.41 13.31 2.74
CA VAL A 10 15.46 12.46 3.26
C VAL A 10 15.66 12.81 4.73
N GLU A 11 15.45 11.83 5.61
CA GLU A 11 15.67 12.00 7.04
C GLU A 11 17.14 11.82 7.39
N THR A 12 17.73 10.70 6.96
CA THR A 12 19.11 10.35 7.28
C THR A 12 19.79 9.65 6.11
N VAL A 13 21.10 9.87 6.00
CA VAL A 13 21.98 9.24 5.01
C VAL A 13 23.22 8.76 5.73
N THR A 14 23.45 7.45 5.71
CA THR A 14 24.61 6.84 6.38
C THR A 14 25.30 5.86 5.45
N ARG A 15 26.62 5.72 5.57
CA ARG A 15 27.39 4.69 4.87
C ARG A 15 27.63 3.53 5.83
N ILE A 16 27.37 2.32 5.37
CA ILE A 16 27.58 1.11 6.16
C ILE A 16 28.90 0.43 5.80
N GLY A 17 29.53 -0.20 6.79
CA GLY A 17 30.77 -0.98 6.63
C GLY A 17 32.07 -0.18 6.73
N LYS A 18 33.18 -0.92 6.74
CA LYS A 18 34.54 -0.37 6.86
C LYS A 18 35.00 0.24 5.52
N LYS A 19 35.86 1.27 5.59
CA LYS A 19 36.54 1.80 4.41
C LYS A 19 37.51 0.72 3.93
N PHE A 20 37.19 0.12 2.79
CA PHE A 20 38.04 -0.86 2.11
C PHE A 20 37.94 -0.58 0.60
N ASN A 21 38.73 -1.25 -0.24
CA ASN A 21 38.88 -1.02 -1.69
C ASN A 21 37.58 -1.10 -2.55
N LYS A 22 36.40 -1.20 -1.93
CA LYS A 22 35.09 -1.23 -2.58
C LYS A 22 34.20 -0.08 -2.07
N THR A 23 33.38 0.47 -2.96
CA THR A 23 32.41 1.51 -2.61
C THR A 23 31.44 1.00 -1.55
N ARG A 24 31.40 1.68 -0.39
CA ARG A 24 30.50 1.34 0.71
C ARG A 24 29.03 1.60 0.33
N PRO A 25 28.10 0.69 0.64
CA PRO A 25 26.69 0.93 0.47
C PRO A 25 26.22 2.14 1.29
N VAL A 26 25.21 2.82 0.77
CA VAL A 26 24.56 3.97 1.42
C VAL A 26 23.18 3.53 1.84
N VAL A 27 22.87 3.67 3.12
CA VAL A 27 21.53 3.50 3.68
C VAL A 27 20.90 4.88 3.76
N VAL A 28 19.71 5.00 3.18
CA VAL A 28 18.94 6.24 3.14
C VAL A 28 17.59 6.00 3.79
N THR A 29 17.28 6.80 4.79
CA THR A 29 15.95 6.83 5.42
C THR A 29 15.15 7.96 4.79
N ILE A 30 13.97 7.62 4.29
CA ILE A 30 13.06 8.53 3.58
C ILE A 30 11.86 8.82 4.48
N SER A 31 11.44 10.07 4.57
CA SER A 31 10.42 10.50 5.54
C SER A 31 9.04 9.91 5.28
N THR A 32 8.71 9.61 4.03
CA THR A 32 7.40 9.04 3.67
C THR A 32 7.51 7.73 2.90
N LYS A 33 6.64 6.78 3.25
CA LYS A 33 6.56 5.48 2.56
C LYS A 33 6.17 5.62 1.08
N SER A 34 5.24 6.53 0.77
CA SER A 34 4.82 6.79 -0.61
C SER A 34 6.01 7.16 -1.49
N ARG A 35 6.92 7.95 -0.94
CA ARG A 35 8.13 8.37 -1.64
C ARG A 35 9.10 7.22 -1.86
N LYS A 36 9.32 6.39 -0.84
CA LYS A 36 10.07 5.12 -0.97
C LYS A 36 9.50 4.26 -2.10
N ILE A 37 8.17 4.09 -2.17
CA ILE A 37 7.51 3.31 -3.23
C ILE A 37 7.78 3.91 -4.61
N GLU A 38 7.68 5.24 -4.76
CA GLU A 38 7.94 5.92 -6.04
C GLU A 38 9.39 5.71 -6.53
N LEU A 39 10.36 5.81 -5.61
CA LEU A 39 11.77 5.53 -5.89
C LEU A 39 11.96 4.10 -6.40
N PHE A 40 11.33 3.11 -5.75
CA PHE A 40 11.40 1.72 -6.20
C PHE A 40 10.72 1.47 -7.54
N ARG A 41 9.63 2.19 -7.87
CA ARG A 41 8.98 2.11 -9.18
C ARG A 41 9.90 2.62 -10.29
N LYS A 42 10.67 3.68 -10.02
CA LYS A 42 11.61 4.29 -10.98
C LYS A 42 12.99 3.64 -10.99
N LYS A 43 13.25 2.61 -10.18
CA LYS A 43 14.59 1.99 -10.04
C LYS A 43 15.22 1.51 -11.35
N LYS A 44 14.41 1.09 -12.34
CA LYS A 44 14.88 0.64 -13.66
C LYS A 44 15.63 1.74 -14.43
N THR A 45 15.33 3.00 -14.14
CA THR A 45 16.01 4.15 -14.76
C THR A 45 17.49 4.27 -14.34
N LEU A 46 17.93 3.50 -13.35
CA LEU A 46 19.30 3.50 -12.82
C LEU A 46 20.18 2.39 -13.41
N GLU A 47 19.63 1.47 -14.21
CA GLU A 47 20.36 0.29 -14.72
C GLU A 47 21.66 0.68 -15.47
N ASN A 48 21.64 1.77 -16.23
CA ASN A 48 22.80 2.25 -16.99
C ASN A 48 23.79 3.10 -16.18
N SER A 49 23.49 3.39 -14.92
CA SER A 49 24.31 4.28 -14.07
C SER A 49 25.35 3.54 -13.23
N GLY A 50 25.35 2.21 -13.23
CA GLY A 50 26.18 1.40 -12.32
C GLY A 50 25.72 1.42 -10.86
N ILE A 51 24.59 2.07 -10.56
CA ILE A 51 24.01 2.18 -9.21
C ILE A 51 22.73 1.34 -9.17
N TYR A 52 22.53 0.61 -8.07
CA TYR A 52 21.30 -0.13 -7.81
C TYR A 52 20.69 0.26 -6.47
N ILE A 53 19.37 0.12 -6.37
CA ILE A 53 18.60 0.35 -5.14
C ILE A 53 17.90 -0.96 -4.76
N LYS A 54 18.07 -1.37 -3.50
CA LYS A 54 17.38 -2.53 -2.90
C LYS A 54 16.72 -2.09 -1.59
N GLU A 55 15.71 -2.86 -1.17
CA GLU A 55 15.14 -2.68 0.16
C GLU A 55 16.09 -3.20 1.22
N ASP A 56 16.11 -2.49 2.35
CA ASP A 56 16.76 -2.95 3.57
C ASP A 56 15.78 -3.86 4.33
N TYR A 57 16.22 -5.08 4.64
CA TYR A 57 15.40 -6.11 5.28
C TYR A 57 16.10 -6.62 6.54
N PRO A 58 15.34 -7.01 7.58
CA PRO A 58 15.92 -7.64 8.76
C PRO A 58 16.58 -8.99 8.41
N PRO A 59 17.54 -9.46 9.21
CA PRO A 59 18.33 -10.66 8.93
C PRO A 59 17.48 -11.92 8.71
N ASN A 60 16.41 -12.07 9.50
CA ASN A 60 15.49 -13.21 9.39
C ASN A 60 14.82 -13.28 8.00
N VAL A 61 14.48 -12.13 7.44
CA VAL A 61 13.86 -12.03 6.10
C VAL A 61 14.91 -12.28 5.02
N LEU A 62 16.15 -11.81 5.20
CA LEU A 62 17.24 -12.08 4.25
C LEU A 62 17.54 -13.57 4.14
N GLN A 63 17.54 -14.30 5.26
CA GLN A 63 17.75 -15.75 5.29
C GLN A 63 16.63 -16.48 4.53
N LYS A 64 15.37 -16.20 4.84
CA LYS A 64 14.22 -16.79 4.14
C LYS A 64 14.20 -16.45 2.65
N ARG A 65 14.61 -15.23 2.28
CA ARG A 65 14.76 -14.83 0.87
C ARG A 65 15.86 -15.59 0.14
N LYS A 66 16.92 -16.00 0.83
CA LYS A 66 17.99 -16.82 0.24
C LYS A 66 17.46 -18.21 -0.08
N GLU A 67 16.69 -18.80 0.82
CA GLU A 67 16.04 -20.11 0.62
C GLU A 67 15.02 -20.08 -0.52
N LEU A 68 14.20 -19.02 -0.60
CA LEU A 68 13.20 -18.87 -1.65
C LEU A 68 13.78 -18.57 -3.04
N GLN A 69 15.05 -18.21 -3.17
CA GLN A 69 15.64 -17.89 -4.48
C GLN A 69 15.72 -19.09 -5.40
N ASP A 70 15.98 -20.29 -4.88
CA ASP A 70 16.12 -21.47 -5.72
C ASP A 70 14.76 -21.96 -6.21
N VAL A 71 13.75 -21.93 -5.33
CA VAL A 71 12.35 -22.16 -5.71
C VAL A 71 11.88 -21.14 -6.75
N LEU A 72 12.22 -19.86 -6.57
CA LEU A 72 11.86 -18.80 -7.52
C LEU A 72 12.45 -19.05 -8.92
N LYS A 73 13.70 -19.51 -9.00
CA LYS A 73 14.34 -19.85 -10.30
C LYS A 73 13.64 -21.03 -10.98
N GLN A 74 13.30 -22.08 -10.22
CA GLN A 74 12.57 -23.23 -10.76
C GLN A 74 11.22 -22.81 -11.35
N GLU A 75 10.45 -22.03 -10.60
CA GLU A 75 9.14 -21.52 -11.02
C GLU A 75 9.22 -20.61 -12.26
N LEU A 76 10.25 -19.77 -12.35
CA LEU A 76 10.53 -18.95 -13.54
C LEU A 76 10.90 -19.81 -14.75
N ASN A 77 11.72 -20.85 -14.56
CA ASN A 77 12.12 -21.78 -15.62
C ASN A 77 10.93 -22.63 -16.11
N SER A 78 9.98 -22.96 -15.23
CA SER A 78 8.71 -23.60 -15.60
C SER A 78 7.76 -22.66 -16.35
N GLY A 79 8.14 -21.40 -16.59
CA GLY A 79 7.34 -20.42 -17.31
C GLY A 79 6.29 -19.68 -16.46
N LYS A 80 6.27 -19.89 -15.13
CA LYS A 80 5.35 -19.16 -14.25
C LYS A 80 5.88 -17.75 -13.98
N ARG A 81 5.00 -16.76 -14.06
CA ARG A 81 5.33 -15.35 -13.78
C ARG A 81 5.28 -15.11 -12.27
N VAL A 82 6.40 -15.35 -11.59
CA VAL A 82 6.51 -15.19 -10.14
C VAL A 82 7.51 -14.09 -9.74
N ALA A 83 7.28 -13.46 -8.60
CA ALA A 83 8.17 -12.45 -8.03
C ALA A 83 8.33 -12.63 -6.52
N LEU A 84 9.53 -12.35 -6.00
CA LEU A 84 9.81 -12.40 -4.57
C LEU A 84 9.46 -11.06 -3.90
N HIS A 85 8.43 -11.04 -3.07
CA HIS A 85 7.99 -9.87 -2.32
C HIS A 85 8.17 -10.13 -0.82
N TYR A 86 8.99 -9.32 -0.15
CA TYR A 86 9.36 -9.53 1.26
C TYR A 86 9.87 -10.96 1.50
N ASP A 87 9.15 -11.80 2.24
CA ASP A 87 9.50 -13.18 2.60
C ASP A 87 8.66 -14.24 1.87
N LYS A 88 8.02 -13.88 0.76
CA LYS A 88 7.11 -14.76 0.02
C LYS A 88 7.25 -14.62 -1.50
N ILE A 89 6.93 -15.70 -2.20
CA ILE A 89 6.80 -15.72 -3.66
C ILE A 89 5.35 -15.36 -4.01
N VAL A 90 5.17 -14.40 -4.92
CA VAL A 90 3.88 -13.90 -5.38
C VAL A 90 3.76 -14.16 -6.88
N THR A 91 2.67 -14.81 -7.29
CA THR A 91 2.34 -14.99 -8.70
C THR A 91 1.75 -13.70 -9.26
N LEU A 92 2.37 -13.19 -10.32
CA LEU A 92 1.91 -12.00 -11.04
C LEU A 92 0.80 -12.43 -12.01
N ARG A 93 -0.45 -12.06 -11.71
CA ARG A 93 -1.57 -12.23 -12.64
C ARG A 93 -1.44 -11.26 -13.81
N THR A 94 -1.62 -11.77 -15.02
CA THR A 94 -1.81 -10.95 -16.23
C THR A 94 -3.30 -10.70 -16.45
N LEU A 95 -3.65 -9.64 -17.19
CA LEU A 95 -5.05 -9.27 -17.47
C LEU A 95 -5.86 -10.46 -18.04
N ALA A 96 -5.24 -11.29 -18.89
CA ALA A 96 -5.87 -12.50 -19.45
C ALA A 96 -6.27 -13.56 -18.40
N THR A 97 -5.67 -13.56 -17.21
CA THR A 97 -6.02 -14.49 -16.11
C THR A 97 -7.09 -13.93 -15.18
N MET A 98 -7.49 -12.66 -15.34
CA MET A 98 -8.57 -12.07 -14.54
C MET A 98 -9.94 -12.57 -15.02
N ASP A 99 -10.13 -12.72 -16.33
CA ASP A 99 -11.42 -13.13 -16.90
C ASP A 99 -11.79 -14.58 -16.54
N LEU A 100 -10.79 -15.44 -16.29
CA LEU A 100 -11.00 -16.84 -15.88
C LEU A 100 -11.30 -17.01 -14.38
N THR A 101 -11.02 -16.00 -13.54
CA THR A 101 -11.21 -16.07 -12.08
C THR A 101 -12.21 -15.05 -11.53
N ALA A 102 -12.85 -14.27 -12.40
CA ALA A 102 -13.87 -13.26 -12.06
C ALA A 102 -15.22 -13.82 -11.57
N ASN A 103 -15.29 -15.12 -11.26
CA ASN A 103 -16.43 -15.74 -10.58
C ASN A 103 -16.22 -15.89 -9.06
N THR A 104 -15.30 -15.12 -8.46
CA THR A 104 -15.30 -14.94 -7.00
C THR A 104 -16.12 -13.69 -6.68
N GLU A 105 -17.36 -13.92 -6.26
CA GLU A 105 -18.30 -12.91 -5.79
C GLU A 105 -17.60 -11.81 -4.98
N ASN A 106 -17.87 -10.56 -5.34
CA ASN A 106 -17.42 -9.37 -4.63
C ASN A 106 -17.97 -9.34 -3.20
N LYS A 107 -17.34 -10.04 -2.24
CA LYS A 107 -17.71 -10.06 -0.82
C LYS A 107 -17.53 -8.70 -0.10
N ASN A 108 -16.98 -7.70 -0.78
CA ASN A 108 -16.69 -6.36 -0.23
C ASN A 108 -17.60 -5.24 -0.75
N LYS A 109 -18.75 -5.55 -1.37
CA LYS A 109 -19.77 -4.53 -1.64
C LYS A 109 -20.61 -4.31 -0.39
N ARG A 110 -20.39 -3.18 0.29
CA ARG A 110 -21.31 -2.71 1.33
C ARG A 110 -22.62 -2.32 0.65
N PHE A 111 -23.73 -2.96 1.04
CA PHE A 111 -25.05 -2.48 0.65
C PHE A 111 -25.31 -1.16 1.38
N MET A 112 -25.68 -0.12 0.64
CA MET A 112 -26.13 1.15 1.23
C MET A 112 -27.39 0.88 2.05
N SER A 113 -27.42 1.28 3.32
CA SER A 113 -28.64 1.24 4.12
C SER A 113 -29.67 2.18 3.52
N LYS A 114 -30.91 1.72 3.34
CA LYS A 114 -32.02 2.61 2.99
C LYS A 114 -32.28 3.55 4.17
N SER A 115 -32.21 4.85 3.92
CA SER A 115 -32.59 5.87 4.90
C SER A 115 -34.09 5.74 5.20
N PRO A 116 -34.54 5.96 6.44
CA PRO A 116 -35.97 5.95 6.76
C PRO A 116 -36.72 6.98 5.90
N GLU A 117 -37.91 6.60 5.42
CA GLU A 117 -38.81 7.52 4.71
C GLU A 117 -39.25 8.65 5.65
N HIS A 118 -39.13 9.89 5.17
CA HIS A 118 -39.64 11.05 5.88
C HIS A 118 -41.16 11.07 5.71
N VAL A 119 -41.90 10.81 6.80
CA VAL A 119 -43.34 11.09 6.83
C VAL A 119 -43.49 12.60 6.87
N GLU A 120 -43.81 13.22 5.73
CA GLU A 120 -44.25 14.60 5.69
C GLU A 120 -45.63 14.68 6.36
N VAL A 121 -45.64 15.11 7.63
CA VAL A 121 -46.88 15.49 8.31
C VAL A 121 -47.30 16.83 7.71
N THR A 122 -48.22 16.79 6.75
CA THR A 122 -48.91 17.96 6.23
C THR A 122 -49.78 18.55 7.33
N ASN A 123 -49.28 19.58 8.01
CA ASN A 123 -50.04 20.32 9.01
C ASN A 123 -51.10 21.19 8.33
N THR A 124 -52.32 20.66 8.17
CA THR A 124 -53.51 21.47 7.95
C THR A 124 -54.17 21.87 9.26
N SER A 125 -54.42 23.18 9.36
CA SER A 125 -55.41 23.88 10.21
C SER A 125 -55.23 23.90 11.73
N LYS A 126 -54.86 25.12 12.18
CA LYS A 126 -55.37 25.85 13.36
C LYS A 126 -56.60 25.21 14.05
N GLU A 127 -56.45 24.71 15.27
CA GLU A 127 -57.36 25.03 16.38
C GLU A 127 -56.81 24.62 17.76
N LYS A 128 -56.69 25.63 18.63
CA LYS A 128 -56.93 25.63 20.09
C LYS A 128 -56.51 24.39 20.90
N ARG A 129 -55.58 24.58 21.83
CA ARG A 129 -55.94 24.77 23.26
C ARG A 129 -54.70 25.04 24.13
N THR A 130 -54.71 26.24 24.69
CA THR A 130 -54.19 26.59 26.01
C THR A 130 -54.28 25.45 27.02
N LYS A 131 -53.19 25.26 27.78
CA LYS A 131 -53.06 24.72 29.16
C LYS A 131 -51.94 23.67 29.27
N GLN A 132 -50.68 24.13 29.31
CA GLN A 132 -49.69 23.55 30.25
C GLN A 132 -48.42 24.40 30.43
N ALA A 133 -48.53 25.72 30.37
CA ALA A 133 -47.50 26.62 30.89
C ALA A 133 -47.86 27.02 32.34
N LEU A 134 -48.01 26.03 33.22
CA LEU A 134 -47.96 26.26 34.67
C LEU A 134 -47.78 24.91 35.36
N ARG A 135 -46.52 24.49 35.58
CA ARG A 135 -46.10 23.91 36.86
C ARG A 135 -44.60 23.62 36.88
N ARG A 136 -43.97 24.26 37.87
CA ARG A 136 -42.69 23.95 38.53
C ARG A 136 -41.43 24.62 37.96
N LYS A 137 -41.26 25.89 38.36
CA LYS A 137 -40.03 26.36 39.00
C LYS A 137 -40.21 26.29 40.52
N ASN A 138 -39.37 25.50 41.17
CA ASN A 138 -38.64 25.72 42.42
C ASN A 138 -38.04 24.38 42.85
#